data_AF-A0A6I3KS69-F1
#
_entry.id   AF-A0A6I3KS69-F1
#
_cell.length_a   1.000
_cell.length_b   1.000
_cell.length_c   1.000
_cell.angle_alpha   90.00
_cell.angle_beta   90.00
_cell.angle_gamma   90.00
#
_symmetry.space_group_name_H-M   'P 1'
#
loop_
_entity.id
_entity.type
_entity.pdbx_description
1 polymer ?
#
loop_
_entity_poly.entity_id
_entity_poly.type
_entity_poly.pdbx_seq_one_letter_code
_entity_poly.pdbx_strand_id
1 'polypeptide(L)' 'MTRDNKKRPTLAELYAEAFRTFSSEALWNMRPVENPTRDDALAITRALRTYGKMRGRRLAEQIEQIARATH' A
#
# COMPACT_ATOMS: atom_id res chain seq x y z
N MET A 1 -11.95 14.19 24.80
CA MET A 1 -12.16 13.62 23.46
C MET A 1 -10.91 13.87 22.65
N THR A 2 -10.05 12.86 22.55
CA THR A 2 -8.72 12.95 21.90
C THR A 2 -8.89 13.38 20.44
N ARG A 3 -8.25 14.50 20.07
CA ARG A 3 -8.05 14.85 18.67
C ARG A 3 -7.18 13.75 18.08
N ASP A 4 -7.76 12.90 17.23
CA ASP A 4 -7.00 12.03 16.34
C ASP A 4 -6.05 12.90 15.53
N ASN A 5 -4.81 12.99 15.99
CA ASN A 5 -3.70 13.47 15.21
C ASN A 5 -3.52 12.44 14.10
N LYS A 6 -4.25 12.59 12.98
CA LYS A 6 -4.11 11.76 11.78
C LYS A 6 -2.68 11.91 11.25
N LYS A 7 -1.76 11.16 11.84
CA LYS A 7 -0.47 10.87 11.22
C LYS A 7 -0.78 10.26 9.86
N ARG A 8 -0.03 10.68 8.84
CA ARG A 8 -0.08 10.02 7.54
C ARG A 8 0.19 8.53 7.78
N PRO A 9 -0.60 7.62 7.17
CA PRO A 9 -0.36 6.20 7.34
C PRO A 9 1.07 5.88 6.92
N THR A 10 1.72 4.99 7.64
CA THR A 10 3.05 4.49 7.31
C THR A 10 3.00 3.60 6.06
N LEU A 11 4.17 3.33 5.49
CA LEU A 11 4.29 2.41 4.35
C LEU A 11 3.78 1.00 4.69
N ALA A 12 4.06 0.53 5.90
CA ALA A 12 3.61 -0.77 6.39
C ALA A 12 2.08 -0.84 6.56
N GLU A 13 1.45 0.24 7.05
CA GLU A 13 0.00 0.31 7.17
C GLU A 13 -0.69 0.29 5.79
N LEU A 14 -0.18 1.04 4.82
CA LEU A 14 -0.71 1.02 3.46
C LEU A 14 -0.49 -0.34 2.77
N TYR A 15 0.65 -0.99 3.02
CA TYR A 15 0.94 -2.33 2.53
C TYR A 15 -0.06 -3.34 3.09
N ALA A 16 -0.28 -3.34 4.41
CA ALA A 16 -1.26 -4.21 5.05
C ALA A 16 -2.69 -3.96 4.53
N GLU A 17 -3.07 -2.69 4.34
CA GLU A 17 -4.37 -2.33 3.75
C GLU A 17 -4.51 -2.85 2.31
N ALA A 18 -3.43 -2.82 1.53
CA ALA A 18 -3.41 -3.35 0.17
C ALA A 18 -3.74 -4.84 0.14
N PHE A 19 -3.07 -5.63 0.98
CA PHE A 19 -3.34 -7.06 1.09
C PHE A 19 -4.74 -7.32 1.66
N ARG A 20 -5.18 -6.58 2.68
CA ARG A 20 -6.53 -6.77 3.23
C ARG A 20 -7.63 -6.52 2.19
N THR A 21 -7.44 -5.56 1.31
CA THR A 21 -8.47 -5.12 0.36
C THR A 21 -8.38 -5.82 -0.99
N PHE A 22 -7.16 -6.12 -1.46
CA PHE A 22 -6.91 -6.58 -2.82
C PHE A 22 -6.21 -7.94 -2.90
N SER A 23 -6.08 -8.70 -1.80
CA SER A 23 -5.44 -10.04 -1.83
C SER A 23 -6.01 -10.94 -2.93
N SER A 24 -7.33 -11.03 -3.05
CA SER A 24 -7.97 -11.94 -4.01
C SER A 24 -8.06 -11.37 -5.44
N GLU A 25 -7.92 -10.05 -5.61
CA GLU A 25 -8.13 -9.38 -6.90
C GLU A 25 -6.80 -8.99 -7.57
N ALA A 26 -5.95 -8.24 -6.87
CA ALA A 26 -4.73 -7.68 -7.43
C ALA A 26 -3.46 -8.39 -6.97
N LEU A 27 -3.47 -8.94 -5.77
CA LEU A 27 -2.27 -9.47 -5.10
C LEU A 27 -2.29 -10.99 -4.96
N TRP A 28 -3.11 -11.69 -5.75
CA TRP A 28 -3.32 -13.14 -5.64
C TRP A 28 -2.03 -13.96 -5.86
N ASN A 29 -1.06 -13.40 -6.61
CA ASN A 29 0.24 -14.03 -6.87
C ASN A 29 1.36 -13.52 -5.93
N MET A 30 1.03 -12.75 -4.90
CA MET A 30 1.98 -12.15 -3.98
C MET A 30 1.68 -12.61 -2.55
N ARG A 31 2.74 -12.74 -1.73
CA ARG A 31 2.61 -13.10 -0.33
C ARG A 31 2.96 -11.89 0.54
N PRO A 32 2.12 -11.53 1.53
CA PRO A 32 2.46 -10.44 2.44
C PRO A 32 3.67 -10.81 3.29
N VAL A 33 4.55 -9.83 3.52
CA VAL A 33 5.68 -9.90 4.45
C VAL A 33 5.39 -9.06 5.70
N GLU A 34 5.93 -9.47 6.85
CA GLU A 34 5.68 -8.82 8.14
C GLU A 34 6.27 -7.40 8.23
N ASN A 35 7.49 -7.21 7.72
CA ASN A 35 8.19 -5.92 7.69
C ASN A 35 8.51 -5.55 6.23
N PRO A 36 7.54 -5.01 5.47
CA PRO A 36 7.76 -4.66 4.08
C PRO A 36 8.80 -3.55 3.96
N THR A 37 9.81 -3.79 3.12
CA THR A 37 10.74 -2.75 2.72
C THR A 37 10.06 -1.75 1.78
N ARG A 38 10.75 -0.63 1.51
CA ARG A 38 10.32 0.33 0.50
C ARG A 38 10.05 -0.33 -0.85
N ASP A 39 10.93 -1.24 -1.26
CA ASP A 39 10.85 -1.90 -2.55
C ASP A 39 9.73 -2.93 -2.59
N ASP A 40 9.46 -3.64 -1.48
CA ASP A 40 8.30 -4.54 -1.37
C ASP A 40 6.98 -3.79 -1.55
N ALA A 41 6.86 -2.61 -0.93
CA ALA A 41 5.66 -1.80 -1.09
C ALA A 41 5.54 -1.20 -2.49
N LEU A 42 6.65 -0.80 -3.11
CA LEU A 42 6.64 -0.33 -4.49
C LEU A 42 6.28 -1.46 -5.47
N ALA A 43 6.71 -2.70 -5.22
CA ALA A 43 6.41 -3.83 -6.08
C ALA A 43 4.91 -4.10 -6.23
N ILE A 44 4.13 -3.93 -5.14
CA ILE A 44 2.68 -4.15 -5.19
C ILE A 44 1.92 -3.04 -5.93
N THR A 45 2.50 -1.83 -6.08
CA THR A 45 1.83 -0.68 -6.72
C THR A 45 1.44 -0.96 -8.17
N ARG A 46 2.26 -1.72 -8.91
CA ARG A 46 1.98 -2.09 -10.30
C ARG A 46 0.74 -2.97 -10.39
N ALA A 47 0.67 -4.01 -9.53
CA ALA A 47 -0.46 -4.91 -9.47
C ALA A 47 -1.76 -4.16 -9.05
N LEU A 48 -1.66 -3.28 -8.07
CA LEU A 48 -2.78 -2.43 -7.63
C LEU A 48 -3.32 -1.52 -8.75
N ARG A 49 -2.45 -0.98 -9.61
CA ARG A 49 -2.88 -0.16 -10.76
C ARG A 49 -3.54 -0.98 -11.86
N THR A 50 -3.01 -2.17 -12.12
CA THR A 50 -3.54 -3.04 -13.19
C THR A 50 -4.88 -3.65 -12.81
N TYR A 51 -5.01 -4.14 -11.58
CA TYR A 51 -6.16 -4.96 -11.18
C TYR A 51 -7.08 -4.29 -10.16
N GLY A 52 -6.56 -3.38 -9.32
CA GLY A 52 -7.32 -2.74 -8.24
C GLY A 52 -8.20 -1.56 -8.66
N LYS A 53 -8.29 -1.25 -9.96
CA LYS A 53 -9.12 -0.15 -10.53
C LYS A 53 -8.80 1.20 -9.84
N MET A 54 -9.79 2.10 -9.71
CA MET A 54 -9.61 3.42 -9.11
C MET A 54 -9.13 3.37 -7.66
N ARG A 55 -9.63 2.42 -6.85
CA ARG A 55 -9.23 2.30 -5.43
C ARG A 55 -7.77 1.81 -5.31
N GLY A 56 -7.38 0.81 -6.11
CA GLY A 56 -6.01 0.32 -6.15
C GLY A 56 -5.03 1.37 -6.67
N ARG A 57 -5.41 2.14 -7.69
CA ARG A 57 -4.61 3.27 -8.19
C ARG A 57 -4.36 4.32 -7.11
N ARG A 58 -5.39 4.69 -6.34
CA ARG A 58 -5.26 5.66 -5.24
C ARG A 58 -4.39 5.14 -4.10
N LEU A 59 -4.44 3.84 -3.82
CA LEU A 59 -3.57 3.23 -2.81
C LEU A 59 -2.12 3.18 -3.29
N ALA A 60 -1.90 2.81 -4.55
CA ALA A 60 -0.58 2.79 -5.18
C ALA A 60 0.09 4.18 -5.17
N GLU A 61 -0.66 5.24 -5.48
CA GLU A 61 -0.17 6.62 -5.44
C GLU A 61 0.26 7.05 -4.02
N GLN A 62 -0.49 6.65 -2.99
CA GLN A 62 -0.12 6.93 -1.59
C GLN A 62 1.17 6.21 -1.19
N ILE A 63 1.33 4.95 -1.56
CA ILE A 63 2.54 4.17 -1.29
C ILE A 63 3.76 4.85 -1.94
N GLU A 64 3.64 5.26 -3.21
CA GLU A 64 4.73 5.93 -3.92
C GLU A 64 5.10 7.29 -3.33
N GLN A 65 4.11 8.09 -2.91
CA GLN A 65 4.38 9.39 -2.28
C GLN A 65 5.20 9.22 -1.00
N ILE A 66 4.86 8.25 -0.17
CA ILE A 66 5.59 7.97 1.07
C ILE A 66 6.97 7.39 0.79
N ALA A 67 7.07 6.45 -0.16
CA ALA A 67 8.33 5.88 -0.58
C ALA A 67 9.29 6.95 -1.15
N ARG A 68 8.78 7.96 -1.86
CA ARG A 68 9.59 9.11 -2.34
C ARG A 68 10.03 10.04 -1.21
N ALA A 69 9.19 10.23 -0.19
CA ALA A 69 9.50 11.11 0.94
C ALA A 69 10.50 10.49 1.95
N THR A 70 10.80 9.20 1.82
CA THR A 70 11.71 8.45 2.71
C THR A 70 13.08 8.19 2.06
N HIS A 71 13.37 8.83 0.92
CA HIS A 71 14.65 8.77 0.18
C HIS A 71 15.38 10.11 0.30
#